data_AF-A0A7K0DEL4-F1
#
_entry.id   AF-A0A7K0DEL4-F1
#
_cell.length_a   1.000
_cell.length_b   1.000
_cell.length_c   1.000
_cell.angle_alpha   90.00
_cell.angle_beta   90.00
_cell.angle_gamma   90.00
#
_symmetry.space_group_name_H-M   'P 1'
#
loop_
_entity.id
_entity.type
_entity.pdbx_description
1 polymer ?
#
loop_
_entity_poly.entity_id
_entity_poly.type
_entity_poly.pdbx_seq_one_letter_code
_entity_poly.pdbx_strand_id
1 'polypeptide(L)'
;MGTSTRWPGPKNGVWRGPNIAFGKVGKLSSGLGGETAPFEPAVRVPAAETAVEDRLRRAILQCLSALRDLLEADPDAYDLIPTMVRTGNNLLDVLTEISTGTDLLADSSDDADRRTRFVQVFTERVVGVAAAPADAVARAAAVRSARKLLQNSNVAAAIDRGAQVPLPDDLFCAIYELFLKSMLTEFIAGIAAAKLNLALPFLYLIDPGGKIAEWIADGVTEHILDPCAERGDSDDISLADLGRDLLEENVRRVLGLPIES
;
A
#
# COMPACT_ATOMS: atom_id res chain seq x y z
N MET A 1 -13.17 -28.44 8.37
CA MET A 1 -13.49 -27.42 7.35
C MET A 1 -14.20 -26.27 8.03
N GLY A 2 -13.48 -25.20 8.37
CA GLY A 2 -14.04 -24.02 9.04
C GLY A 2 -13.73 -22.79 8.22
N THR A 3 -14.73 -22.26 7.51
CA THR A 3 -14.63 -20.97 6.84
C THR A 3 -14.84 -19.89 7.89
N SER A 4 -13.82 -19.05 8.10
CA SER A 4 -13.90 -17.86 8.95
C SER A 4 -15.11 -17.02 8.56
N THR A 5 -16.03 -16.80 9.51
CA THR A 5 -17.25 -15.98 9.36
C THR A 5 -16.99 -14.48 9.50
N ARG A 6 -15.74 -14.07 9.73
CA ARG A 6 -15.39 -12.67 10.01
C ARG A 6 -15.28 -11.80 8.74
N TRP A 7 -15.26 -12.42 7.57
CA TRP A 7 -15.21 -11.73 6.29
C TRP A 7 -16.22 -12.38 5.34
N PRO A 8 -17.27 -11.67 4.89
CA PRO A 8 -18.14 -12.20 3.86
C PRO A 8 -17.30 -12.49 2.62
N GLY A 9 -17.32 -13.75 2.20
CA GLY A 9 -16.63 -14.17 0.98
C GLY A 9 -17.16 -13.40 -0.24
N PRO A 10 -16.31 -13.14 -1.23
CA PRO A 10 -16.65 -12.30 -2.38
C PRO A 10 -17.80 -12.90 -3.20
N LYS A 11 -18.79 -12.06 -3.51
CA LYS A 11 -19.87 -12.40 -4.46
C LYS A 11 -19.31 -12.38 -5.90
N ASN A 12 -19.87 -13.20 -6.77
CA ASN A 12 -19.63 -13.22 -8.22
C ASN A 12 -18.28 -13.73 -8.76
N GLY A 13 -17.47 -14.43 -7.96
CA GLY A 13 -16.34 -15.19 -8.52
C GLY A 13 -15.19 -14.34 -9.09
N VAL A 14 -15.15 -13.05 -8.79
CA VAL A 14 -14.10 -12.07 -9.18
C VAL A 14 -12.69 -12.58 -8.84
N TRP A 15 -12.56 -13.47 -7.86
CA TRP A 15 -11.30 -14.04 -7.42
C TRP A 15 -10.83 -15.26 -8.20
N ARG A 16 -11.68 -15.94 -9.00
CA ARG A 16 -11.27 -17.20 -9.65
C ARG A 16 -10.30 -16.95 -10.80
N GLY A 17 -10.58 -15.98 -11.67
CA GLY A 17 -9.73 -15.69 -12.84
C GLY A 17 -8.30 -15.29 -12.45
N PRO A 18 -8.13 -14.24 -11.65
CA PRO A 18 -6.82 -13.80 -11.18
C PRO A 18 -6.08 -14.88 -10.38
N ASN A 19 -6.75 -15.61 -9.48
CA ASN A 19 -6.09 -16.70 -8.74
C ASN A 19 -5.69 -17.90 -9.63
N ILE A 20 -6.43 -18.18 -10.71
CA ILE A 20 -6.07 -19.22 -11.68
C ILE A 20 -4.88 -18.77 -12.53
N ALA A 21 -4.86 -17.50 -12.96
CA ALA A 21 -3.72 -16.90 -13.69
C ALA A 21 -2.45 -16.90 -12.82
N PHE A 22 -2.56 -16.45 -11.57
CA PHE A 22 -1.50 -16.53 -10.56
C PHE A 22 -1.19 -17.96 -10.10
N GLY A 23 -2.11 -18.92 -10.32
CA GLY A 23 -1.93 -20.35 -10.02
C GLY A 23 -1.00 -21.05 -11.02
N LYS A 24 -0.81 -20.49 -12.22
CA LYS A 24 0.17 -20.98 -13.21
C LYS A 24 1.63 -20.76 -12.77
N VAL A 25 1.86 -20.01 -11.70
CA VAL A 25 3.14 -19.89 -10.98
C VAL A 25 3.48 -21.17 -10.17
N GLY A 26 2.64 -22.22 -10.22
CA GLY A 26 2.87 -23.53 -9.61
C GLY A 26 4.17 -24.25 -9.97
N LYS A 27 5.01 -23.72 -10.87
CA LYS A 27 6.41 -24.15 -11.07
C LYS A 27 7.35 -23.75 -9.93
N LEU A 28 6.89 -22.95 -8.97
CA LEU A 28 7.60 -22.70 -7.70
C LEU A 28 7.85 -24.02 -6.94
N SER A 29 6.88 -24.94 -6.91
CA SER A 29 6.98 -26.18 -6.12
C SER A 29 8.04 -27.16 -6.67
N SER A 30 8.29 -27.17 -7.98
CA SER A 30 9.28 -28.09 -8.59
C SER A 30 10.73 -27.76 -8.24
N GLY A 31 11.02 -26.51 -7.87
CA GLY A 31 12.33 -26.11 -7.33
C GLY A 31 12.35 -25.96 -5.80
N LEU A 32 11.19 -26.05 -5.14
CA LEU A 32 11.04 -25.89 -3.69
C LEU A 32 10.92 -27.23 -2.93
N GLY A 33 10.47 -28.30 -3.60
CA GLY A 33 10.26 -29.63 -2.99
C GLY A 33 11.36 -30.67 -3.21
N GLY A 34 12.54 -30.27 -3.69
CA GLY A 34 13.60 -31.22 -4.12
C GLY A 34 14.40 -31.91 -3.02
N GLU A 35 14.43 -31.40 -1.79
CA GLU A 35 15.25 -31.98 -0.71
C GLU A 35 14.50 -31.93 0.61
N THR A 36 13.55 -32.85 0.80
CA THR A 36 13.14 -33.27 2.15
C THR A 36 14.23 -34.18 2.73
N ALA A 37 15.35 -33.60 3.13
CA ALA A 37 16.26 -34.27 4.05
C ALA A 37 15.67 -34.20 5.48
N PRO A 38 15.83 -35.24 6.31
CA PRO A 38 15.35 -35.22 7.69
C PRO A 38 16.00 -34.04 8.44
N PHE A 39 15.19 -33.30 9.18
CA PHE A 39 15.61 -32.17 10.00
C PHE A 39 16.51 -32.68 11.14
N GLU A 40 17.82 -32.76 10.91
CA GLU A 40 18.81 -32.89 11.98
C GLU A 40 19.11 -31.51 12.58
N PRO A 41 19.07 -31.34 13.91
CA PRO A 41 19.35 -30.06 14.53
C PRO A 41 20.86 -29.87 14.64
N ALA A 42 21.49 -29.23 13.66
CA ALA A 42 22.91 -28.92 13.72
C ALA A 42 23.25 -27.55 13.14
N VAL A 43 23.73 -26.68 14.03
CA VAL A 43 24.69 -25.58 13.79
C VAL A 43 24.22 -24.45 12.87
N ARG A 44 24.08 -23.23 13.45
CA ARG A 44 23.99 -21.97 12.69
C ARG A 44 25.24 -21.81 11.83
N VAL A 45 25.10 -22.08 10.53
CA VAL A 45 26.10 -21.75 9.51
C VAL A 45 25.64 -20.46 8.81
N PRO A 46 26.43 -19.38 8.79
CA PRO A 46 26.04 -18.11 8.16
C PRO A 46 25.75 -18.24 6.64
N ALA A 47 26.30 -19.27 5.98
CA ALA A 47 26.02 -19.58 4.57
C ALA A 47 24.62 -20.16 4.31
N ALA A 48 23.96 -20.74 5.32
CA ALA A 48 22.60 -21.26 5.17
C ALA A 48 21.55 -20.13 5.27
N GLU A 49 21.82 -19.10 6.09
CA GLU A 49 20.96 -17.92 6.20
C GLU A 49 20.95 -17.09 4.90
N THR A 50 22.12 -16.87 4.28
CA THR A 50 22.21 -16.15 2.99
C THR A 50 21.52 -16.89 1.85
N ALA A 51 21.62 -18.22 1.79
CA ALA A 51 20.94 -19.02 0.78
C ALA A 51 19.41 -18.98 0.90
N VAL A 52 18.88 -18.89 2.12
CA VAL A 52 17.44 -18.73 2.37
C VAL A 52 16.97 -17.33 1.99
N GLU A 53 17.74 -16.29 2.35
CA GLU A 53 17.45 -14.90 1.95
C GLU A 53 17.45 -14.73 0.42
N ASP A 54 18.44 -15.28 -0.28
CA ASP A 54 18.50 -15.26 -1.75
C ASP A 54 17.32 -15.98 -2.39
N ARG A 55 16.85 -17.07 -1.77
CA ARG A 55 15.70 -17.84 -2.25
C ARG A 55 14.40 -17.08 -2.04
N LEU A 56 14.23 -16.43 -0.89
CA LEU A 56 13.09 -15.57 -0.59
C LEU A 56 13.05 -14.40 -1.57
N ARG A 57 14.19 -13.75 -1.81
CA ARG A 57 14.34 -12.65 -2.78
C ARG A 57 13.88 -13.05 -4.18
N ARG A 58 14.35 -14.20 -4.69
CA ARG A 58 13.92 -14.72 -6.00
C ARG A 58 12.42 -14.98 -6.06
N ALA A 59 11.83 -15.52 -5.00
CA ALA A 59 10.42 -15.83 -4.97
C ALA A 59 9.55 -14.56 -4.96
N ILE A 60 9.97 -13.50 -4.27
CA ILE A 60 9.27 -12.20 -4.30
C ILE A 60 9.44 -11.54 -5.68
N LEU A 61 10.62 -11.56 -6.30
CA LEU A 61 10.80 -11.07 -7.69
C LEU A 61 9.87 -11.79 -8.69
N GLN A 62 9.68 -13.09 -8.52
CA GLN A 62 8.75 -13.86 -9.34
C GLN A 62 7.30 -13.48 -9.08
N CYS A 63 6.92 -13.22 -7.82
CA CYS A 63 5.59 -12.71 -7.49
C CYS A 63 5.34 -11.33 -8.11
N LEU A 64 6.33 -10.44 -8.07
CA LEU A 64 6.27 -9.12 -8.69
C LEU A 64 6.13 -9.21 -10.21
N SER A 65 6.96 -10.03 -10.86
CA SER A 65 6.85 -10.25 -12.32
C SER A 65 5.48 -10.82 -12.69
N ALA A 66 4.96 -11.79 -11.94
CA ALA A 66 3.64 -12.37 -12.20
C ALA A 66 2.50 -11.37 -11.95
N LEU A 67 2.66 -10.46 -10.98
CA LEU A 67 1.71 -9.38 -10.73
C LEU A 67 1.70 -8.38 -11.89
N ARG A 68 2.88 -7.98 -12.38
CA ARG A 68 3.01 -7.12 -13.57
C ARG A 68 2.35 -7.77 -14.78
N ASP A 69 2.74 -9.00 -15.11
CA ASP A 69 2.21 -9.71 -16.29
C ASP A 69 0.68 -9.88 -16.21
N LEU A 70 0.12 -10.04 -14.99
CA LEU A 70 -1.32 -10.06 -14.78
C LEU A 70 -1.96 -8.70 -15.02
N LEU A 71 -1.40 -7.63 -14.46
CA LEU A 71 -1.94 -6.27 -14.59
C LEU A 71 -1.79 -5.72 -16.01
N GLU A 72 -0.77 -6.14 -16.76
CA GLU A 72 -0.66 -5.86 -18.20
C GLU A 72 -1.79 -6.53 -19.00
N ALA A 73 -2.18 -7.75 -18.63
CA ALA A 73 -3.23 -8.50 -19.31
C ALA A 73 -4.65 -8.09 -18.86
N ASP A 74 -4.80 -7.66 -17.61
CA ASP A 74 -6.04 -7.28 -16.96
C ASP A 74 -5.77 -6.16 -15.94
N PRO A 75 -5.81 -4.88 -16.36
CA PRO A 75 -5.55 -3.73 -15.49
C PRO A 75 -6.49 -3.62 -14.29
N ASP A 76 -7.68 -4.21 -14.39
CA ASP A 76 -8.69 -4.23 -13.33
C ASP A 76 -8.48 -5.39 -12.34
N ALA A 77 -7.44 -6.21 -12.53
CA ALA A 77 -7.17 -7.32 -11.63
C ALA A 77 -6.99 -6.83 -10.18
N TYR A 78 -7.74 -7.47 -9.28
CA TYR A 78 -7.82 -7.14 -7.86
C TYR A 78 -8.37 -5.74 -7.53
N ASP A 79 -8.94 -5.04 -8.50
CA ASP A 79 -9.32 -3.63 -8.42
C ASP A 79 -8.17 -2.73 -7.93
N LEU A 80 -6.90 -3.13 -8.15
CA LEU A 80 -5.74 -2.45 -7.60
C LEU A 80 -5.61 -1.04 -8.18
N ILE A 81 -5.39 -0.93 -9.49
CA ILE A 81 -5.18 0.36 -10.16
C ILE A 81 -6.39 1.28 -9.97
N PRO A 82 -7.65 0.83 -10.19
CA PRO A 82 -8.82 1.66 -9.93
C PRO A 82 -8.91 2.14 -8.49
N THR A 83 -8.62 1.29 -7.50
CA THR A 83 -8.63 1.69 -6.08
C THR A 83 -7.52 2.67 -5.77
N MET A 84 -6.32 2.48 -6.33
CA MET A 84 -5.19 3.37 -6.12
C MET A 84 -5.47 4.77 -6.66
N VAL A 85 -5.95 4.87 -7.88
CA VAL A 85 -6.29 6.15 -8.52
C VAL A 85 -7.44 6.83 -7.77
N ARG A 86 -8.51 6.10 -7.45
CA ARG A 86 -9.66 6.65 -6.74
C ARG A 86 -9.27 7.18 -5.35
N THR A 87 -8.57 6.37 -4.55
CA THR A 87 -8.22 6.76 -3.18
C THR A 87 -7.11 7.80 -3.14
N GLY A 88 -6.19 7.80 -4.11
CA GLY A 88 -5.20 8.87 -4.28
C GLY A 88 -5.84 10.21 -4.65
N ASN A 89 -6.82 10.22 -5.57
CA ASN A 89 -7.59 11.44 -5.87
C ASN A 89 -8.35 11.97 -4.65
N ASN A 90 -9.04 11.08 -3.92
CA ASN A 90 -9.73 11.47 -2.69
C ASN A 90 -8.76 12.00 -1.62
N LEU A 91 -7.55 11.43 -1.53
CA LEU A 91 -6.50 11.94 -0.65
C LEU A 91 -6.12 13.38 -1.04
N LEU A 92 -5.86 13.63 -2.32
CA LEU A 92 -5.50 14.96 -2.80
C LEU A 92 -6.62 15.96 -2.49
N ASP A 93 -7.89 15.59 -2.71
CA ASP A 93 -9.05 16.42 -2.35
C ASP A 93 -9.07 16.76 -0.86
N VAL A 94 -8.89 15.76 0.01
CA VAL A 94 -8.84 15.97 1.47
C VAL A 94 -7.67 16.86 1.86
N LEU A 95 -6.49 16.68 1.27
CA LEU A 95 -5.32 17.51 1.55
C LEU A 95 -5.53 18.95 1.08
N THR A 96 -6.10 19.16 -0.11
CA THR A 96 -6.48 20.50 -0.61
C THR A 96 -7.48 21.18 0.31
N GLU A 97 -8.46 20.45 0.80
CA GLU A 97 -9.42 20.97 1.76
C GLU A 97 -8.76 21.39 3.07
N ILE A 98 -7.84 20.58 3.60
CA ILE A 98 -7.05 20.96 4.79
C ILE A 98 -6.22 22.21 4.47
N SER A 99 -5.55 22.27 3.32
CA SER A 99 -4.71 23.41 2.91
C SER A 99 -5.49 24.71 2.77
N THR A 100 -6.74 24.64 2.29
CA THR A 100 -7.64 25.81 2.17
C THR A 100 -8.34 26.16 3.48
N GLY A 101 -8.09 25.40 4.55
CA GLY A 101 -8.66 25.62 5.87
C GLY A 101 -10.08 25.07 6.01
N THR A 102 -10.55 24.15 5.18
CA THR A 102 -11.86 23.54 5.38
C THR A 102 -11.89 22.73 6.68
N ASP A 103 -12.91 22.95 7.52
CA ASP A 103 -13.05 22.23 8.78
C ASP A 103 -13.58 20.80 8.55
N LEU A 104 -12.68 19.81 8.67
CA LEU A 104 -13.02 18.39 8.55
C LEU A 104 -13.87 17.87 9.71
N LEU A 105 -14.00 18.62 10.79
CA LEU A 105 -14.67 18.23 12.03
C LEU A 105 -15.87 19.12 12.38
N ALA A 106 -16.39 19.91 11.43
CA ALA A 106 -17.41 20.94 11.64
C ALA A 106 -18.66 20.48 12.43
N ASP A 107 -18.98 19.19 12.42
CA ASP A 107 -20.15 18.60 13.11
C ASP A 107 -19.83 17.98 14.49
N SER A 108 -18.61 18.14 15.03
CA SER A 108 -18.16 17.46 16.27
C SER A 108 -18.17 18.37 17.49
N SER A 109 -19.13 18.15 18.40
CA SER A 109 -19.28 18.91 19.66
C SER A 109 -18.51 18.35 20.86
N ASP A 110 -17.82 17.21 20.73
CA ASP A 110 -17.05 16.61 21.83
C ASP A 110 -15.53 16.77 21.62
N ASP A 111 -14.86 17.37 22.60
CA ASP A 111 -13.43 17.76 22.54
C ASP A 111 -12.49 16.59 22.87
N ALA A 112 -12.93 15.61 23.67
CA ALA A 112 -12.04 14.60 24.24
C ALA A 112 -11.46 13.60 23.22
N ASP A 113 -12.11 13.44 22.05
CA ASP A 113 -11.75 12.46 21.03
C ASP A 113 -11.46 13.07 19.65
N ARG A 114 -11.24 14.40 19.55
CA ARG A 114 -11.07 15.11 18.27
C ARG A 114 -10.01 14.51 17.35
N ARG A 115 -8.85 14.11 17.88
CA ARG A 115 -7.79 13.46 17.08
C ARG A 115 -8.20 12.08 16.55
N THR A 116 -8.87 11.29 17.38
CA THR A 116 -9.41 9.97 16.98
C THR A 116 -10.45 10.16 15.88
N ARG A 117 -11.35 11.14 16.06
CA ARG A 117 -12.38 11.48 15.07
C ARG A 117 -11.77 11.99 13.77
N PHE A 118 -10.73 12.82 13.83
CA PHE A 118 -9.98 13.26 12.65
C PHE A 118 -9.45 12.07 11.86
N VAL A 119 -8.77 11.12 12.51
CA VAL A 119 -8.26 9.91 11.83
C VAL A 119 -9.40 9.13 11.18
N GLN A 120 -10.53 8.98 11.86
CA GLN A 120 -11.71 8.29 11.33
C GLN A 120 -12.27 9.01 10.09
N VAL A 121 -12.58 10.31 10.19
CA VAL A 121 -13.16 11.10 9.09
C VAL A 121 -12.20 11.15 7.91
N PHE A 122 -10.92 11.41 8.15
CA PHE A 122 -9.89 11.40 7.12
C PHE A 122 -9.89 10.06 6.38
N THR A 123 -9.87 8.96 7.12
CA THR A 123 -9.87 7.60 6.53
C THR A 123 -11.14 7.32 5.75
N GLU A 124 -12.31 7.69 6.27
CA GLU A 124 -13.60 7.50 5.61
C GLU A 124 -13.67 8.30 4.30
N ARG A 125 -13.16 9.53 4.28
CA ARG A 125 -13.15 10.39 3.08
C ARG A 125 -12.18 9.91 2.02
N VAL A 126 -10.98 9.47 2.42
CA VAL A 126 -9.97 8.96 1.49
C VAL A 126 -10.42 7.63 0.87
N VAL A 127 -10.85 6.69 1.70
CA VAL A 127 -11.13 5.31 1.24
C VAL A 127 -12.55 5.16 0.71
N GLY A 128 -13.52 5.90 1.25
CA GLY A 128 -14.94 5.71 0.97
C GLY A 128 -15.48 4.37 1.50
N VAL A 129 -16.58 3.91 0.90
CA VAL A 129 -17.18 2.60 1.21
C VAL A 129 -16.33 1.49 0.62
N ALA A 130 -15.82 0.59 1.47
CA ALA A 130 -14.95 -0.51 1.03
C ALA A 130 -15.75 -1.64 0.36
N ALA A 131 -15.27 -2.08 -0.81
CA ALA A 131 -15.83 -3.18 -1.60
C ALA A 131 -14.77 -4.19 -2.08
N ALA A 132 -13.47 -3.84 -2.06
CA ALA A 132 -12.35 -4.62 -2.53
C ALA A 132 -11.25 -4.79 -1.46
N PRO A 133 -10.38 -5.82 -1.51
CA PRO A 133 -9.26 -5.93 -0.58
C PRO A 133 -8.18 -4.87 -0.77
N ALA A 134 -8.05 -4.25 -1.95
CA ALA A 134 -7.25 -3.05 -2.11
C ALA A 134 -7.71 -1.92 -1.16
N ASP A 135 -9.01 -1.87 -0.81
CA ASP A 135 -9.53 -0.89 0.16
C ASP A 135 -9.06 -1.15 1.61
N ALA A 136 -8.74 -2.40 1.96
CA ALA A 136 -8.20 -2.71 3.29
C ALA A 136 -6.80 -2.12 3.45
N VAL A 137 -5.98 -2.25 2.40
CA VAL A 137 -4.65 -1.66 2.31
C VAL A 137 -4.75 -0.13 2.23
N ALA A 138 -5.67 0.41 1.43
CA ALA A 138 -5.92 1.84 1.36
C ALA A 138 -6.33 2.42 2.72
N ARG A 139 -7.14 1.69 3.49
CA ARG A 139 -7.51 2.08 4.86
C ARG A 139 -6.32 2.12 5.79
N ALA A 140 -5.44 1.13 5.76
CA ALA A 140 -4.24 1.12 6.57
C ALA A 140 -3.31 2.29 6.19
N ALA A 141 -3.12 2.55 4.89
CA ALA A 141 -2.37 3.69 4.40
C ALA A 141 -2.98 5.04 4.82
N ALA A 142 -4.29 5.23 4.66
CA ALA A 142 -4.98 6.45 5.06
C ALA A 142 -4.87 6.72 6.57
N VAL A 143 -4.96 5.69 7.41
CA VAL A 143 -4.74 5.81 8.86
C VAL A 143 -3.32 6.25 9.17
N ARG A 144 -2.31 5.71 8.46
CA ARG A 144 -0.91 6.14 8.64
C ARG A 144 -0.72 7.59 8.22
N SER A 145 -1.28 7.99 7.08
CA SER A 145 -1.26 9.37 6.59
C SER A 145 -1.90 10.34 7.59
N ALA A 146 -3.09 10.02 8.11
CA ALA A 146 -3.76 10.83 9.13
C ALA A 146 -2.92 10.95 10.40
N ARG A 147 -2.30 9.85 10.85
CA ARG A 147 -1.41 9.88 12.03
C ARG A 147 -0.15 10.68 11.76
N LYS A 148 0.41 10.62 10.54
CA LYS A 148 1.57 11.41 10.15
C LYS A 148 1.26 12.91 10.12
N LEU A 149 0.07 13.30 9.66
CA LEU A 149 -0.43 14.68 9.78
C LEU A 149 -0.46 15.14 11.24
N LEU A 150 -0.97 14.31 12.15
CA LEU A 150 -1.03 14.60 13.59
C LEU A 150 0.34 14.61 14.30
N GLN A 151 1.42 14.16 13.65
CA GLN A 151 2.77 14.35 14.19
C GLN A 151 3.27 15.79 14.01
N ASN A 152 2.69 16.56 13.09
CA ASN A 152 2.96 17.98 12.97
C ASN A 152 2.23 18.74 14.09
N SER A 153 2.97 19.47 14.91
CA SER A 153 2.43 20.16 16.09
C SER A 153 1.40 21.23 15.74
N ASN A 154 1.56 21.92 14.60
CA ASN A 154 0.63 22.97 14.17
C ASN A 154 -0.71 22.35 13.73
N VAL A 155 -0.65 21.27 12.94
CA VAL A 155 -1.84 20.51 12.53
C VAL A 155 -2.54 19.91 13.75
N ALA A 156 -1.80 19.25 14.65
CA ALA A 156 -2.37 18.67 15.87
C ALA A 156 -3.06 19.73 16.75
N ALA A 157 -2.41 20.87 16.99
CA ALA A 157 -2.98 21.95 17.80
C ALA A 157 -4.17 22.64 17.12
N ALA A 158 -4.22 22.66 15.78
CA ALA A 158 -5.36 23.15 15.03
C ALA A 158 -6.56 22.21 15.21
N ILE A 159 -6.36 20.91 15.02
CA ILE A 159 -7.39 19.88 15.24
C ILE A 159 -7.91 19.90 16.68
N ASP A 160 -7.04 19.98 17.68
CA ASP A 160 -7.46 20.03 19.09
C ASP A 160 -8.37 21.23 19.38
N ARG A 161 -8.08 22.38 18.75
CA ARG A 161 -8.84 23.63 18.94
C ARG A 161 -10.04 23.76 18.00
N GLY A 162 -10.26 22.82 17.07
CA GLY A 162 -11.24 22.97 16.00
C GLY A 162 -10.93 24.21 15.14
N ALA A 163 -9.65 24.52 14.99
CA ALA A 163 -9.15 25.67 14.25
C ALA A 163 -8.57 25.21 12.91
N GLN A 164 -8.50 26.15 11.98
CA GLN A 164 -7.94 25.93 10.65
C GLN A 164 -6.45 26.26 10.69
N VAL A 165 -5.62 25.47 10.00
CA VAL A 165 -4.22 25.79 9.78
C VAL A 165 -3.84 25.39 8.36
N PRO A 166 -3.14 26.25 7.60
CA PRO A 166 -2.65 25.88 6.29
C PRO A 166 -1.67 24.71 6.41
N LEU A 167 -1.81 23.74 5.51
CA LEU A 167 -0.91 22.61 5.41
C LEU A 167 0.37 23.05 4.68
N PRO A 168 1.57 22.87 5.27
CA PRO A 168 2.81 23.14 4.56
C PRO A 168 2.97 22.23 3.35
N ASP A 169 3.49 22.77 2.24
CA ASP A 169 3.72 22.05 0.98
C ASP A 169 4.57 20.78 1.17
N ASP A 170 5.66 20.86 1.93
CA ASP A 170 6.50 19.70 2.28
C ASP A 170 5.69 18.59 2.98
N LEU A 171 4.74 18.98 3.84
CA LEU A 171 3.90 18.02 4.54
C LEU A 171 2.84 17.44 3.60
N PHE A 172 2.30 18.23 2.67
CA PHE A 172 1.40 17.73 1.62
C PHE A 172 2.08 16.61 0.83
N CYS A 173 3.27 16.89 0.29
CA CYS A 173 4.04 15.96 -0.52
C CYS A 173 4.47 14.71 0.26
N ALA A 174 4.94 14.88 1.50
CA ALA A 174 5.27 13.75 2.37
C ALA A 174 4.07 12.82 2.65
N ILE A 175 2.86 13.36 2.74
CA ILE A 175 1.65 12.56 2.95
C ILE A 175 1.22 11.84 1.67
N TYR A 176 1.29 12.50 0.52
CA TYR A 176 1.05 11.88 -0.78
C TYR A 176 1.98 10.68 -1.00
N GLU A 177 3.28 10.89 -0.82
CA GLU A 177 4.30 9.88 -1.01
C GLU A 177 4.14 8.72 -0.02
N LEU A 178 3.93 9.02 1.27
CA LEU A 178 3.70 8.01 2.31
C LEU A 178 2.49 7.14 1.99
N PHE A 179 1.40 7.75 1.50
CA PHE A 179 0.18 7.03 1.17
C PHE A 179 0.41 6.03 0.04
N LEU A 180 0.98 6.47 -1.08
CA LEU A 180 1.27 5.61 -2.23
C LEU A 180 2.24 4.48 -1.87
N LYS A 181 3.34 4.81 -1.19
CA LYS A 181 4.31 3.81 -0.69
C LYS A 181 3.64 2.78 0.19
N SER A 182 2.83 3.23 1.16
CA SER A 182 2.15 2.33 2.10
C SER A 182 1.22 1.37 1.37
N MET A 183 0.42 1.88 0.42
CA MET A 183 -0.53 1.02 -0.29
C MET A 183 0.16 -0.03 -1.16
N LEU A 184 1.14 0.39 -1.95
CA LEU A 184 1.86 -0.52 -2.84
C LEU A 184 2.63 -1.57 -2.04
N THR A 185 3.35 -1.14 -1.01
CA THR A 185 4.13 -2.02 -0.14
C THR A 185 3.25 -3.09 0.50
N GLU A 186 2.14 -2.68 1.13
CA GLU A 186 1.26 -3.63 1.82
C GLU A 186 0.51 -4.55 0.87
N PHE A 187 0.09 -4.04 -0.28
CA PHE A 187 -0.62 -4.86 -1.25
C PHE A 187 0.30 -5.94 -1.83
N ILE A 188 1.49 -5.55 -2.27
CA ILE A 188 2.49 -6.48 -2.80
C ILE A 188 2.95 -7.45 -1.71
N ALA A 189 3.23 -6.95 -0.50
CA ALA A 189 3.62 -7.81 0.62
C ALA A 189 2.50 -8.80 0.99
N GLY A 190 1.23 -8.36 0.92
CA GLY A 190 0.06 -9.22 1.12
C GLY A 190 -0.05 -10.32 0.08
N ILE A 191 0.14 -10.00 -1.21
CA ILE A 191 0.16 -11.00 -2.29
C ILE A 191 1.33 -11.96 -2.11
N ALA A 192 2.54 -11.43 -1.88
CA ALA A 192 3.74 -12.21 -1.68
C ALA A 192 3.57 -13.15 -0.49
N ALA A 193 3.15 -12.65 0.67
CA ALA A 193 2.90 -13.46 1.85
C ALA A 193 1.84 -14.55 1.60
N ALA A 194 0.73 -14.23 0.92
CA ALA A 194 -0.29 -15.21 0.60
C ALA A 194 0.23 -16.33 -0.33
N LYS A 195 1.04 -15.99 -1.33
CA LYS A 195 1.60 -16.95 -2.29
C LYS A 195 2.74 -17.76 -1.71
N LEU A 196 3.64 -17.09 -1.00
CA LEU A 196 4.74 -17.72 -0.32
C LEU A 196 4.19 -18.67 0.75
N ASN A 197 3.16 -18.30 1.53
CA ASN A 197 2.56 -19.20 2.54
C ASN A 197 2.00 -20.50 1.91
N LEU A 198 1.49 -20.43 0.69
CA LEU A 198 1.06 -21.62 -0.06
C LEU A 198 2.24 -22.49 -0.53
N ALA A 199 3.36 -21.87 -0.90
CA ALA A 199 4.56 -22.57 -1.38
C ALA A 199 5.47 -23.08 -0.25
N LEU A 200 5.47 -22.40 0.89
CA LEU A 200 6.32 -22.59 2.05
C LEU A 200 5.49 -22.36 3.32
N PRO A 201 4.79 -23.39 3.87
CA PRO A 201 3.89 -23.23 5.01
C PRO A 201 4.55 -22.78 6.32
N PHE A 202 5.87 -22.57 6.33
CA PHE A 202 6.67 -22.12 7.48
C PHE A 202 7.21 -20.69 7.36
N LEU A 203 6.69 -19.86 6.45
CA LEU A 203 7.20 -18.49 6.26
C LEU A 203 7.19 -17.60 7.48
N TYR A 204 6.25 -17.78 8.39
CA TYR A 204 6.21 -17.03 9.64
C TYR A 204 7.47 -17.26 10.50
N LEU A 205 8.22 -18.35 10.28
CA LEU A 205 9.52 -18.61 10.90
C LEU A 205 10.68 -17.92 10.16
N ILE A 206 10.49 -17.57 8.89
CA ILE A 206 11.54 -17.05 7.99
C ILE A 206 11.44 -15.52 7.86
N ASP A 207 10.23 -14.95 7.94
CA ASP A 207 10.00 -13.51 7.99
C ASP A 207 9.27 -13.05 9.28
N PRO A 208 9.88 -13.25 10.47
CA PRO A 208 9.29 -12.76 11.71
C PRO A 208 9.38 -11.23 11.88
N GLY A 209 10.24 -10.57 11.09
CA GLY A 209 10.53 -9.14 11.18
C GLY A 209 9.80 -8.24 10.17
N GLY A 210 9.10 -8.82 9.19
CA GLY A 210 8.51 -8.05 8.10
C GLY A 210 9.52 -7.60 7.04
N LYS A 211 10.64 -8.32 6.90
CA LYS A 211 11.67 -8.13 5.87
C LYS A 211 11.10 -8.14 4.46
N ILE A 212 10.01 -8.89 4.22
CA ILE A 212 9.33 -8.89 2.91
C ILE A 212 8.78 -7.50 2.61
N ALA A 213 8.08 -6.89 3.57
CA ALA A 213 7.51 -5.56 3.41
C ALA A 213 8.61 -4.49 3.33
N GLU A 214 9.67 -4.59 4.13
CA GLU A 214 10.82 -3.69 4.07
C GLU A 214 11.49 -3.73 2.70
N TRP A 215 11.78 -4.93 2.18
CA TRP A 215 12.43 -5.07 0.88
C TRP A 215 11.57 -4.57 -0.29
N ILE A 216 10.25 -4.78 -0.21
CA ILE A 216 9.31 -4.21 -1.18
C ILE A 216 9.29 -2.68 -1.06
N ALA A 217 9.28 -2.14 0.16
CA ALA A 217 9.27 -0.70 0.39
C ALA A 217 10.50 -0.02 -0.23
N ASP A 218 11.69 -0.62 -0.08
CA ASP A 218 12.93 -0.12 -0.69
C ASP A 218 12.81 -0.03 -2.21
N GLY A 219 12.32 -1.10 -2.87
CA GLY A 219 12.17 -1.13 -4.32
C GLY A 219 11.05 -0.24 -4.86
N VAL A 220 9.99 -0.01 -4.10
CA VAL A 220 8.86 0.87 -4.48
C VAL A 220 9.25 2.35 -4.35
N THR A 221 10.09 2.68 -3.37
CA THR A 221 10.42 4.07 -3.01
C THR A 221 11.19 4.80 -4.11
N GLU A 222 12.03 4.10 -4.87
CA GLU A 222 12.85 4.70 -5.93
C GLU A 222 12.03 5.16 -7.17
N HIS A 223 10.75 4.79 -7.24
CA HIS A 223 9.95 4.94 -8.45
C HIS A 223 8.75 5.89 -8.32
N ILE A 224 8.49 6.42 -7.12
CA ILE A 224 7.39 7.37 -6.89
C ILE A 224 7.91 8.78 -7.16
N LEU A 225 7.33 9.44 -8.15
CA LEU A 225 7.50 10.86 -8.41
C LEU A 225 6.85 11.68 -7.30
N ASP A 226 7.60 12.66 -6.82
CA ASP A 226 7.18 13.60 -5.79
C ASP A 226 6.61 14.88 -6.44
N PRO A 227 5.35 15.25 -6.17
CA PRO A 227 4.77 16.50 -6.68
C PRO A 227 5.60 17.75 -6.31
N CYS A 228 6.25 17.78 -5.14
CA CYS A 228 7.07 18.92 -4.76
C CYS A 228 8.33 19.03 -5.63
N ALA A 229 9.00 17.90 -5.92
CA ALA A 229 10.15 17.88 -6.82
C ALA A 229 9.79 18.31 -8.25
N GLU A 230 8.63 17.88 -8.76
CA GLU A 230 8.16 18.23 -10.12
C GLU A 230 7.68 19.69 -10.22
N ARG A 231 7.13 20.26 -9.13
CA ARG A 231 6.73 21.68 -9.09
C ARG A 231 7.94 22.62 -9.12
N GLY A 232 9.06 22.20 -8.53
CA GLY A 232 10.25 23.05 -8.35
C GLY A 232 9.90 24.34 -7.61
N ASP A 233 10.39 25.48 -8.10
CA ASP A 233 10.14 26.80 -7.52
C ASP A 233 8.85 27.48 -8.07
N SER A 234 8.02 26.75 -8.82
CA SER A 234 6.83 27.34 -9.46
C SER A 234 5.62 27.35 -8.52
N ASP A 235 5.38 28.50 -7.88
CA ASP A 235 4.25 28.65 -6.97
C ASP A 235 2.88 28.65 -7.69
N ASP A 236 2.85 28.90 -8.99
CA ASP A 236 1.62 29.01 -9.80
C ASP A 236 0.94 27.65 -10.07
N ILE A 237 1.65 26.54 -9.86
CA ILE A 237 1.14 25.19 -10.08
C ILE A 237 0.59 24.63 -8.77
N SER A 238 -0.68 24.20 -8.79
CA SER A 238 -1.31 23.51 -7.66
C SER A 238 -0.67 22.14 -7.46
N LEU A 239 -0.14 21.88 -6.25
CA LEU A 239 0.37 20.56 -5.86
C LEU A 239 -0.69 19.45 -5.98
N ALA A 240 -1.96 19.79 -5.80
CA ALA A 240 -3.04 18.85 -5.95
C ALA A 240 -3.23 18.45 -7.41
N ASP A 241 -3.20 19.42 -8.33
CA ASP A 241 -3.36 19.13 -9.76
C ASP A 241 -2.17 18.34 -10.28
N LEU A 242 -0.96 18.76 -9.92
CA LEU A 242 0.26 18.01 -10.24
C LEU A 242 0.23 16.60 -9.64
N GLY A 243 -0.20 16.46 -8.38
CA GLY A 243 -0.36 15.15 -7.75
C GLY A 243 -1.36 14.23 -8.46
N ARG A 244 -2.42 14.79 -9.07
CA ARG A 244 -3.41 14.03 -9.86
C ARG A 244 -2.80 13.58 -11.18
N ASP A 245 -2.09 14.46 -11.87
CA ASP A 245 -1.41 14.15 -13.13
C ASP A 245 -0.36 13.04 -12.92
N LEU A 246 0.39 13.11 -11.82
CA LEU A 246 1.40 12.11 -11.46
C LEU A 246 0.82 10.80 -10.94
N LEU A 247 -0.44 10.77 -10.48
CA LEU A 247 -0.98 9.63 -9.75
C LEU A 247 -1.04 8.36 -10.60
N GLU A 248 -1.59 8.45 -11.81
CA GLU A 248 -1.68 7.29 -12.70
C GLU A 248 -0.30 6.86 -13.19
N GLU A 249 0.57 7.81 -13.52
CA GLU A 249 1.95 7.53 -13.91
C GLU A 249 2.72 6.82 -12.78
N ASN A 250 2.61 7.30 -11.54
CA ASN A 250 3.23 6.69 -10.37
C ASN A 250 2.74 5.26 -10.14
N VAL A 251 1.43 5.03 -10.22
CA VAL A 251 0.84 3.70 -10.06
C VAL A 251 1.40 2.76 -11.13
N ARG A 252 1.38 3.17 -12.41
CA ARG A 252 1.88 2.34 -13.52
C ARG A 252 3.39 2.10 -13.41
N ARG A 253 4.18 3.15 -13.15
CA ARG A 253 5.64 3.06 -13.03
C ARG A 253 6.07 2.13 -11.91
N VAL A 254 5.49 2.26 -10.71
CA VAL A 254 5.82 1.40 -9.57
C VAL A 254 5.44 -0.06 -9.86
N LEU A 255 4.33 -0.29 -10.56
CA LEU A 255 3.90 -1.63 -10.96
C LEU A 255 4.69 -2.18 -12.17
N GLY A 256 5.62 -1.40 -12.72
CA GLY A 256 6.43 -1.77 -13.88
C GLY A 256 5.61 -1.89 -15.18
N LEU A 257 4.47 -1.19 -15.25
CA LEU A 257 3.57 -1.18 -16.40
C LEU A 257 4.00 -0.11 -17.42
N PRO A 258 3.68 -0.30 -18.72
CA PRO A 258 3.94 0.72 -19.73
C PRO A 258 3.15 2.00 -19.46
N ILE A 259 3.82 3.15 -19.59
CA ILE A 259 3.20 4.48 -19.54
C ILE A 259 2.66 4.75 -20.94
N GLU A 260 1.34 4.96 -21.05
CA GLU A 260 0.74 5.37 -22.32
C GLU A 260 1.09 6.84 -22.55
N SER A 261 1.87 7.11 -23.61
CA SER A 261 2.28 8.44 -24.05
C SER A 261 1.28 9.08 -24.98
#